data_AF-A0A7T1DVX0-F1
#
_entry.id   AF-A0A7T1DVX0-F1
#
_cell.length_a   1.000
_cell.length_b   1.000
_cell.length_c   1.000
_cell.angle_alpha   90.00
_cell.angle_beta   90.00
_cell.angle_gamma   90.00
#
_symmetry.space_group_name_H-M   'P 1'
#
loop_
_entity.id
_entity.type
_entity.pdbx_description
1 polymer ?
#
loop_
_entity_poly.entity_id
_entity_poly.type
_entity_poly.pdbx_seq_one_letter_code
_entity_poly.pdbx_strand_id
1 'polypeptide(L)' 'MKPWLATLLLACAAVAHAQEHTAQQTKVDIERHRAMAAAHEAAAKCLESGKGEETCRKELQAACKNLAIGKYCGMKHAH' A
#
# COMPACT_ATOMS: atom_id res chain seq x y z
N MET A 1 -44.95 -22.29 9.42
CA MET A 1 -43.96 -21.22 9.61
C MET A 1 -43.20 -21.06 8.29
N LYS A 2 -43.33 -19.92 7.59
CA LYS A 2 -43.00 -19.77 6.16
C LYS A 2 -41.48 -19.48 5.99
N PRO A 3 -40.66 -20.43 5.50
CA PRO A 3 -39.19 -20.27 5.47
C PRO A 3 -38.70 -19.23 4.43
N TRP A 4 -39.57 -18.78 3.53
CA TRP A 4 -39.25 -17.80 2.49
C TRP A 4 -39.05 -16.36 2.99
N LEU A 5 -39.47 -16.04 4.22
CA LEU A 5 -39.20 -14.71 4.80
C LEU A 5 -37.74 -14.57 5.25
N ALA A 6 -37.08 -15.67 5.64
CA ALA A 6 -35.69 -15.64 6.09
C ALA A 6 -34.69 -15.45 4.93
N THR A 7 -35.02 -15.93 3.73
CA THR A 7 -34.15 -15.80 2.55
C THR A 7 -34.16 -14.40 1.94
N LEU A 8 -35.25 -13.62 2.11
CA LEU A 8 -35.34 -12.26 1.59
C LEU A 8 -34.51 -11.25 2.39
N LEU A 9 -34.41 -11.44 3.72
CA LEU A 9 -33.66 -10.54 4.61
C LEU A 9 -32.14 -10.65 4.45
N LEU A 10 -31.63 -11.80 3.98
CA LEU A 10 -30.19 -12.01 3.78
C LEU A 10 -29.66 -11.37 2.47
N ALA A 11 -30.53 -11.09 1.50
CA ALA A 11 -30.14 -10.51 0.21
C ALA A 11 -29.85 -8.99 0.28
N CYS A 12 -30.49 -8.25 1.19
CA CYS A 12 -30.28 -6.80 1.32
C CYS A 12 -28.97 -6.42 2.02
N ALA A 13 -28.33 -7.35 2.75
CA ALA A 13 -27.09 -7.07 3.46
C ALA A 13 -25.83 -7.10 2.56
N ALA A 14 -25.94 -7.53 1.31
CA ALA A 14 -24.79 -7.76 0.43
C ALA A 14 -24.31 -6.52 -0.36
N VAL A 15 -25.06 -5.41 -0.36
CA VAL A 15 -24.77 -4.24 -1.23
C VAL A 15 -23.99 -3.14 -0.49
N ALA A 16 -23.77 -3.27 0.82
CA ALA A 16 -23.21 -2.20 1.65
C ALA A 16 -21.66 -2.16 1.70
N HIS A 17 -20.93 -3.03 0.97
CA HIS A 17 -19.48 -3.21 1.18
C HIS A 17 -18.59 -2.72 0.05
N ALA A 18 -19.16 -2.17 -1.03
CA ALA A 18 -18.38 -1.51 -2.09
C ALA A 18 -18.20 -0.02 -1.74
N GLN A 19 -17.43 0.26 -0.69
CA GLN A 19 -17.11 1.64 -0.33
C GLN A 19 -15.96 2.12 -1.22
N GLU A 20 -16.29 2.76 -2.34
CA GLU A 20 -15.34 3.49 -3.19
C GLU A 20 -14.52 4.48 -2.34
N HIS A 21 -13.21 4.57 -2.60
CA HIS A 21 -12.37 5.57 -1.93
C HIS A 21 -12.94 6.96 -2.20
N THR A 22 -13.16 7.73 -1.14
CA THR A 22 -13.53 9.14 -1.30
C THR A 22 -12.42 9.88 -2.04
N ALA A 23 -12.76 10.94 -2.76
CA ALA A 23 -11.76 11.78 -3.43
C ALA A 23 -10.65 12.28 -2.48
N GLN A 24 -10.95 12.44 -1.19
CA GLN A 24 -9.97 12.79 -0.16
C GLN A 24 -8.99 11.65 0.12
N GLN A 25 -9.49 10.40 0.27
CA GLN A 25 -8.63 9.23 0.42
C GLN A 25 -7.75 9.02 -0.82
N THR A 26 -8.30 9.19 -2.02
CA THR A 26 -7.52 9.12 -3.26
C THR A 26 -6.36 10.12 -3.29
N LYS A 27 -6.59 11.37 -2.86
CA LYS A 27 -5.51 12.37 -2.77
C LYS A 27 -4.41 11.94 -1.79
N VAL A 28 -4.78 11.43 -0.62
CA VAL A 28 -3.81 10.92 0.37
C VAL A 28 -3.02 9.74 -0.18
N ASP A 29 -3.68 8.82 -0.87
CA ASP A 29 -3.03 7.66 -1.50
C ASP A 29 -2.04 8.08 -2.59
N ILE A 30 -2.39 9.08 -3.42
CA ILE A 30 -1.51 9.65 -4.43
C ILE A 30 -0.24 10.22 -3.79
N GLU A 31 -0.37 11.05 -2.74
CA GLU A 31 0.78 11.64 -2.08
C GLU A 31 1.68 10.58 -1.43
N ARG A 32 1.08 9.59 -0.75
CA ARG A 32 1.80 8.44 -0.22
C ARG A 32 2.57 7.70 -1.32
N HIS A 33 1.94 7.41 -2.45
CA HIS A 33 2.57 6.68 -3.54
C HIS A 33 3.71 7.46 -4.20
N ARG A 34 3.57 8.78 -4.33
CA ARG A 34 4.66 9.65 -4.80
C ARG A 34 5.85 9.62 -3.85
N ALA A 35 5.61 9.68 -2.53
CA ALA A 35 6.66 9.59 -1.54
C ALA A 35 7.37 8.23 -1.55
N MET A 36 6.63 7.12 -1.73
CA MET A 36 7.22 5.79 -1.92
C MET A 36 8.09 5.72 -3.18
N ALA A 37 7.60 6.26 -4.31
CA ALA A 37 8.35 6.28 -5.56
C ALA A 37 9.69 7.03 -5.41
N ALA A 38 9.67 8.19 -4.77
CA ALA A 38 10.88 8.96 -4.48
C ALA A 38 11.89 8.19 -3.60
N ALA A 39 11.40 7.45 -2.59
CA ALA A 39 12.25 6.62 -1.74
C ALA A 39 12.93 5.47 -2.52
N HIS A 40 12.17 4.81 -3.41
CA HIS A 40 12.71 3.75 -4.27
C HIS A 40 13.69 4.28 -5.33
N GLU A 41 13.42 5.45 -5.91
CA GLU A 41 14.35 6.11 -6.84
C GLU A 41 15.65 6.50 -6.14
N ALA A 42 15.59 7.02 -4.91
CA ALA A 42 16.78 7.31 -4.11
C ALA A 42 17.59 6.04 -3.80
N ALA A 43 16.92 4.92 -3.52
CA ALA A 43 17.58 3.63 -3.33
C ALA A 43 18.28 3.15 -4.59
N ALA A 44 17.65 3.30 -5.77
CA ALA A 44 18.26 2.98 -7.06
C ALA A 44 19.52 3.82 -7.31
N LYS A 45 19.46 5.14 -7.11
CA LYS A 45 20.61 6.05 -7.22
C LYS A 45 21.73 5.70 -6.23
N CYS A 46 21.37 5.28 -5.01
CA CYS A 46 22.35 4.80 -4.05
C CYS A 46 23.10 3.56 -4.58
N LEU A 47 22.38 2.61 -5.19
CA LEU A 47 22.99 1.42 -5.81
C LEU A 47 23.88 1.79 -7.01
N GLU A 48 23.43 2.70 -7.87
CA GLU A 48 24.21 3.22 -9.00
C GLU A 48 25.53 3.86 -8.54
N SER A 49 25.53 4.49 -7.36
CA SER A 49 26.73 5.08 -6.78
C SER A 49 27.71 4.07 -6.15
N GLY A 50 27.37 2.78 -6.12
CA GLY A 50 28.26 1.70 -5.65
C GLY A 50 28.37 1.58 -4.13
N LYS A 51 27.50 2.22 -3.34
CA LYS A 51 27.51 2.19 -1.86
C LYS A 51 27.18 0.83 -1.22
N GLY A 52 26.80 -0.15 -2.03
CA GLY A 52 26.42 -1.49 -1.59
C GLY A 52 24.97 -1.58 -1.12
N GLU A 53 24.39 -2.77 -1.30
CA GLU A 53 22.96 -2.99 -1.10
C GLU A 53 22.51 -2.78 0.35
N GLU A 54 23.31 -3.20 1.34
CA GLU A 54 22.95 -3.07 2.75
C GLU A 54 22.77 -1.59 3.16
N THR A 55 23.67 -0.72 2.71
CA THR A 55 23.61 0.73 2.93
C THR A 55 22.36 1.31 2.29
N CYS A 56 22.15 1.04 1.00
CA CYS A 56 21.01 1.56 0.26
C CYS A 56 19.67 1.06 0.80
N ARG A 57 19.62 -0.19 1.28
CA ARG A 57 18.44 -0.74 1.95
C ARG A 57 18.15 -0.04 3.28
N LYS A 58 19.15 0.31 4.07
CA LYS A 58 18.95 1.09 5.31
C LYS A 58 18.45 2.50 5.02
N GLU A 59 19.01 3.17 4.01
CA GLU A 59 18.54 4.49 3.56
C GLU A 59 17.08 4.42 3.08
N LEU A 60 16.72 3.41 2.27
CA LEU A 60 15.34 3.15 1.84
C LEU A 60 14.40 2.94 3.04
N GLN A 61 14.82 2.15 4.04
CA GLN A 61 14.02 1.89 5.24
C GLN A 61 13.75 3.15 6.05
N ALA A 62 14.75 4.04 6.16
CA ALA A 62 14.59 5.33 6.83
C ALA A 62 13.62 6.24 6.04
N ALA A 63 13.79 6.34 4.73
CA ALA A 63 12.96 7.20 3.86
C ALA A 63 11.51 6.71 3.74
N CYS A 64 11.29 5.39 3.75
CA CYS A 64 9.97 4.79 3.60
C CYS A 64 9.25 4.49 4.93
N LYS A 65 9.86 4.85 6.07
CA LYS A 65 9.25 4.63 7.38
C LYS A 65 7.88 5.31 7.46
N ASN A 66 6.86 4.56 7.85
CA ASN A 66 5.46 4.98 7.92
C ASN A 66 4.78 5.27 6.57
N LEU A 67 5.44 5.06 5.41
CA LEU A 67 4.82 5.22 4.09
C LEU A 67 4.24 3.91 3.56
N ALA A 68 4.94 2.79 3.80
CA ALA A 68 4.56 1.48 3.29
C ALA A 68 4.68 0.39 4.36
N ILE A 69 4.18 -0.80 4.02
CA ILE A 69 4.17 -1.95 4.92
C ILE A 69 5.45 -2.75 4.77
N GLY A 70 6.01 -3.17 5.92
CA GLY A 70 7.10 -4.15 5.99
C GLY A 70 8.50 -3.59 5.74
N LYS A 71 9.49 -4.48 5.88
CA LYS A 71 10.94 -4.16 5.85
C LYS A 71 11.44 -3.62 4.50
N TYR A 72 10.71 -3.90 3.42
CA TYR A 72 11.11 -3.62 2.02
C TYR A 72 10.19 -2.60 1.34
N CYS A 73 9.55 -1.72 2.11
CA CYS A 73 8.74 -0.62 1.57
C CYS A 73 7.67 -1.10 0.57
N GLY A 74 6.94 -2.18 0.91
CA GLY A 74 5.90 -2.76 0.07
C GLY A 74 6.38 -3.63 -1.10
N MET A 75 7.69 -3.74 -1.35
CA MET A 75 8.23 -4.63 -2.38
C MET A 75 8.58 -6.00 -1.82
N LYS A 76 8.56 -7.02 -2.69
CA LYS A 76 9.22 -8.29 -2.38
C LYS A 76 10.72 -8.07 -2.49
N HIS A 77 11.47 -8.66 -1.58
CA HIS A 77 12.90 -8.76 -1.73
C HIS A 77 13.21 -9.73 -2.87
N ALA A 78 13.87 -9.24 -3.92
CA ALA A 78 14.28 -10.01 -5.08
C ALA A 78 15.80 -9.91 -5.20
N HIS A 79 16.44 -11.06 -5.41
CA HIS A 79 17.87 -11.23 -5.68
C HIS A 79 18.05 -12.16 -6.86
#